data_AF-A0A1M4M3H5-F1
#
_entry.id   AF-A0A1M4M3H5-F1
#
_cell.length_a   1.000
_cell.length_b   1.000
_cell.length_c   1.000
_cell.angle_alpha   90.00
_cell.angle_beta   90.00
_cell.angle_gamma   90.00
#
_symmetry.space_group_name_H-M   'P 1'
#
loop_
_entity.id
_entity.type
_entity.pdbx_description
1 polymer ?
#
loop_
_entity_poly.entity_id
_entity_poly.type
_entity_poly.pdbx_seq_one_letter_code
_entity_poly.pdbx_strand_id
1 'polypeptide(L)'
;MKFRKMVIAFIIGCFLLAAINVYAATSPSPYQYATVFGYEYKYRSSVSSDSESAWSGTFILLTEGNATAGYFGANARLYDSSGTLLKSSGWYYNDEELAGLSNLTDSYYGKGTFYGKGQVRMYNGDGYNTYTTYSTPYTQVMSINETITYSVNSNGQIYGSEYFLNIMGVEPDLIQAQGQSGVLGYIKAEDIGDDYVPSSPSAAIDYQNSLPNERVIPLYASDGITVIDTFVVSYENIETIE
;
A
#
# COMPACT_ATOMS: atom_id res chain seq x y z
N MET A 1 -42.48 14.21 -69.11
CA MET A 1 -41.99 12.97 -68.46
C MET A 1 -41.33 13.37 -67.15
N LYS A 2 -41.92 12.98 -66.01
CA LYS A 2 -41.68 13.56 -64.68
C LYS A 2 -40.40 13.00 -64.03
N PHE A 3 -39.53 13.87 -63.53
CA PHE A 3 -38.38 13.58 -62.68
C PHE A 3 -38.83 12.82 -61.41
N ARG A 4 -38.32 11.60 -61.18
CA ARG A 4 -38.44 10.91 -59.89
C ARG A 4 -37.19 11.23 -59.06
N LYS A 5 -37.41 11.90 -57.93
CA LYS A 5 -36.41 12.23 -56.93
C LYS A 5 -35.86 10.94 -56.30
N MET A 6 -34.54 10.81 -56.30
CA MET A 6 -33.79 9.80 -55.57
C MET A 6 -33.82 10.18 -54.09
N VAL A 7 -34.49 9.40 -53.25
CA VAL A 7 -34.45 9.56 -51.79
C VAL A 7 -33.29 8.71 -51.29
N ILE A 8 -32.24 9.39 -50.84
CA ILE A 8 -31.12 8.82 -50.09
C ILE A 8 -31.65 8.52 -48.70
N ALA A 9 -31.79 7.25 -48.35
CA ALA A 9 -32.10 6.83 -46.98
C ALA A 9 -30.81 6.92 -46.14
N PHE A 10 -30.76 7.92 -45.27
CA PHE A 10 -29.70 8.13 -44.30
C PHE A 10 -29.87 7.09 -43.18
N ILE A 11 -29.02 6.07 -43.14
CA ILE A 11 -28.93 5.14 -42.00
C ILE A 11 -28.30 5.93 -40.85
N ILE A 12 -29.14 6.44 -39.94
CA ILE A 12 -28.69 6.93 -38.64
C ILE A 12 -28.27 5.70 -37.85
N GLY A 13 -26.98 5.38 -37.92
CA GLY A 13 -26.35 4.44 -37.00
C GLY A 13 -26.41 5.03 -35.59
N CYS A 14 -27.41 4.62 -34.81
CA CYS A 14 -27.37 4.77 -33.36
C CYS A 14 -26.15 3.98 -32.86
N PHE A 15 -25.04 4.68 -32.63
CA PHE A 15 -23.98 4.21 -31.75
C PHE A 15 -24.61 3.99 -30.37
N LEU A 16 -24.96 2.75 -30.08
CA LEU A 16 -25.14 2.27 -28.71
C LEU A 16 -23.78 2.45 -28.02
N LEU A 17 -23.62 3.58 -27.33
CA LEU A 17 -22.61 3.76 -26.29
C LEU A 17 -22.99 2.80 -25.17
N ALA A 18 -22.62 1.52 -25.32
CA ALA A 18 -22.56 0.62 -24.20
C ALA A 18 -21.53 1.22 -23.24
N ALA A 19 -21.99 1.66 -22.06
CA ALA A 19 -21.10 1.98 -20.97
C ALA A 19 -20.26 0.73 -20.69
N ILE A 20 -19.01 0.75 -21.14
CA ILE A 20 -17.99 -0.22 -20.76
C ILE A 20 -17.74 0.03 -19.28
N ASN A 21 -18.41 -0.73 -18.42
CA ASN A 21 -18.09 -0.79 -17.01
C ASN A 21 -16.69 -1.40 -16.92
N VAL A 22 -15.69 -0.59 -16.57
CA VAL A 22 -14.35 -1.07 -16.27
C VAL A 22 -14.39 -1.61 -14.84
N TYR A 23 -14.25 -2.92 -14.68
CA TYR A 23 -14.07 -3.53 -13.38
C TYR A 23 -12.59 -3.53 -13.02
N ALA A 24 -12.25 -3.14 -11.79
CA ALA A 24 -10.91 -3.33 -11.27
C ALA A 24 -10.62 -4.81 -11.10
N ALA A 25 -9.43 -5.24 -11.53
CA ALA A 25 -8.92 -6.58 -11.27
C ALA A 25 -8.19 -6.57 -9.93
N THR A 26 -8.56 -7.46 -9.02
CA THR A 26 -7.89 -7.64 -7.72
C THR A 26 -7.05 -8.91 -7.70
N SER A 27 -5.80 -8.80 -7.26
CA SER A 27 -4.91 -9.93 -7.02
C SER A 27 -4.46 -9.94 -5.55
N PRO A 28 -4.99 -10.84 -4.71
CA PRO A 28 -4.55 -11.02 -3.33
C PRO A 28 -3.35 -11.96 -3.21
N SER A 29 -2.54 -11.79 -2.17
CA SER A 29 -1.55 -12.78 -1.77
C SER A 29 -2.22 -13.92 -0.98
N PRO A 30 -1.56 -15.08 -0.80
CA PRO A 30 -1.96 -16.03 0.22
C PRO A 30 -1.98 -15.38 1.61
N TYR A 31 -2.81 -15.92 2.50
CA TYR A 31 -2.76 -15.56 3.92
C TYR A 31 -1.48 -16.09 4.56
N GLN A 32 -0.91 -15.27 5.44
CA GLN A 32 -0.01 -15.69 6.49
C GLN A 32 -0.77 -15.73 7.82
N TYR A 33 -0.20 -16.43 8.80
CA TYR A 33 -0.81 -16.67 10.10
C TYR A 33 0.17 -16.37 11.21
N ALA A 34 -0.31 -15.81 12.31
CA ALA A 34 0.48 -15.59 13.51
C ALA A 34 -0.41 -15.69 14.75
N THR A 35 0.14 -16.26 15.83
CA THR A 35 -0.50 -16.26 17.15
C THR A 35 0.24 -15.30 18.06
N VAL A 36 -0.43 -14.24 18.52
CA VAL A 36 0.16 -13.19 19.35
C VAL A 36 -0.79 -12.87 20.48
N PHE A 37 -0.26 -12.87 21.72
CA PHE A 37 -1.01 -12.51 22.93
C PHE A 37 -2.36 -13.24 23.11
N GLY A 38 -2.41 -14.52 22.71
CA GLY A 38 -3.61 -15.36 22.83
C GLY A 38 -4.61 -15.24 21.68
N TYR A 39 -4.35 -14.37 20.71
CA TYR A 39 -5.15 -14.24 19.49
C TYR A 39 -4.46 -14.90 18.30
N GLU A 40 -5.25 -15.58 17.46
CA GLU A 40 -4.78 -16.11 16.19
C GLU A 40 -5.24 -15.20 15.06
N TYR A 41 -4.29 -14.71 14.28
CA TYR A 41 -4.50 -13.80 13.18
C TYR A 41 -4.18 -14.47 11.85
N LYS A 42 -4.91 -14.07 10.80
CA LYS A 42 -4.53 -14.24 9.40
C LYS A 42 -4.40 -12.87 8.74
N TYR A 43 -3.40 -12.70 7.89
CA TYR A 43 -3.12 -11.41 7.24
C TYR A 43 -2.56 -11.59 5.83
N ARG A 44 -2.79 -10.59 4.96
CA ARG A 44 -2.34 -10.60 3.55
C ARG A 44 -2.36 -9.20 2.94
N SER A 45 -1.75 -9.05 1.77
CA SER A 45 -1.97 -7.87 0.92
C SER A 45 -2.84 -8.19 -0.30
N SER A 46 -3.40 -7.15 -0.90
CA SER A 46 -3.98 -7.15 -2.24
C SER A 46 -3.40 -6.02 -3.07
N VAL A 47 -3.41 -6.20 -4.39
CA VAL A 47 -3.36 -5.08 -5.34
C VAL A 47 -4.61 -5.13 -6.19
N SER A 48 -5.22 -3.97 -6.40
CA SER A 48 -6.34 -3.77 -7.31
C SER A 48 -5.91 -2.76 -8.37
N SER A 49 -6.29 -2.99 -9.62
CA SER A 49 -6.04 -2.04 -10.70
C SER A 49 -7.12 -2.09 -11.75
N ASP A 50 -7.43 -0.94 -12.32
CA ASP A 50 -8.28 -0.78 -13.50
C ASP A 50 -7.46 -0.20 -14.67
N SER A 51 -8.11 0.35 -15.70
CA SER A 51 -7.42 0.91 -16.88
C SER A 51 -6.68 2.22 -16.60
N GLU A 52 -6.95 2.88 -15.49
CA GLU A 52 -6.50 4.23 -15.15
C GLU A 52 -5.77 4.29 -13.81
N SER A 53 -6.11 3.42 -12.87
CA SER A 53 -5.63 3.49 -11.50
C SER A 53 -5.23 2.15 -10.88
N ALA A 54 -4.44 2.21 -9.82
CA ALA A 54 -4.11 1.07 -8.98
C ALA A 54 -4.01 1.47 -7.50
N TRP A 55 -4.37 0.56 -6.62
CA TRP A 55 -4.27 0.73 -5.17
C TRP A 55 -3.95 -0.61 -4.48
N SER A 56 -3.41 -0.56 -3.27
CA SER A 56 -3.12 -1.74 -2.48
C SER A 56 -3.94 -1.75 -1.19
N GLY A 57 -4.36 -2.95 -0.76
CA GLY A 57 -4.94 -3.18 0.55
C GLY A 57 -4.06 -4.08 1.41
N THR A 58 -4.10 -3.89 2.72
CA THR A 58 -3.50 -4.81 3.70
C THR A 58 -4.54 -5.20 4.74
N PHE A 59 -4.76 -6.52 4.82
CA PHE A 59 -5.80 -7.14 5.61
C PHE A 59 -5.20 -7.82 6.82
N ILE A 60 -5.82 -7.62 7.98
CA ILE A 60 -5.57 -8.37 9.20
C ILE A 60 -6.91 -8.77 9.82
N LEU A 61 -7.07 -10.07 10.09
CA LEU A 61 -8.27 -10.64 10.65
C LEU A 61 -7.90 -11.61 11.76
N LEU A 62 -8.70 -11.66 12.81
CA LEU A 62 -8.74 -12.80 13.70
C LEU A 62 -9.31 -14.03 12.97
N THR A 63 -8.86 -15.21 13.36
CA THR A 63 -9.47 -16.47 12.91
C THR A 63 -10.79 -16.72 13.61
N GLU A 64 -10.92 -16.28 14.87
CA GLU A 64 -12.13 -16.37 15.68
C GLU A 64 -12.26 -15.18 16.64
N GLY A 65 -13.49 -14.70 16.84
CA GLY A 65 -13.81 -13.64 17.78
C GLY A 65 -13.29 -12.25 17.39
N ASN A 66 -13.31 -11.34 18.37
CA ASN A 66 -12.94 -9.94 18.20
C ASN A 66 -11.80 -9.59 19.16
N ALA A 67 -10.97 -8.63 18.79
CA ALA A 67 -9.99 -8.05 19.70
C ALA A 67 -10.37 -6.62 20.08
N THR A 68 -10.04 -6.23 21.31
CA THR A 68 -10.26 -4.87 21.84
C THR A 68 -9.51 -3.82 21.02
N ALA A 69 -9.99 -2.58 21.07
CA ALA A 69 -9.34 -1.41 20.46
C ALA A 69 -7.82 -1.38 20.71
N GLY A 70 -7.07 -1.11 19.64
CA GLY A 70 -5.63 -0.97 19.58
C GLY A 70 -4.87 -2.29 19.50
N TYR A 71 -5.51 -3.45 19.43
CA TYR A 71 -4.81 -4.74 19.47
C TYR A 71 -4.11 -5.10 18.16
N PHE A 72 -4.58 -4.57 17.03
CA PHE A 72 -3.94 -4.80 15.75
C PHE A 72 -4.03 -3.59 14.84
N GLY A 73 -3.10 -3.52 13.89
CA GLY A 73 -3.10 -2.48 12.88
C GLY A 73 -2.53 -2.95 11.56
N ALA A 74 -2.83 -2.20 10.50
CA ALA A 74 -2.38 -2.47 9.14
C ALA A 74 -1.83 -1.20 8.48
N ASN A 75 -0.80 -1.40 7.65
CA ASN A 75 -0.17 -0.39 6.82
C ASN A 75 -0.01 -0.96 5.40
N ALA A 76 -0.72 -0.39 4.43
CA ALA A 76 -0.68 -0.79 3.03
C ALA A 76 0.31 0.04 2.22
N ARG A 77 0.98 -0.64 1.28
CA ARG A 77 1.96 -0.04 0.37
C ARG A 77 1.79 -0.57 -1.02
N LEU A 78 1.73 0.35 -1.97
CA LEU A 78 1.68 0.09 -3.40
C LEU A 78 3.04 0.41 -4.02
N TYR A 79 3.59 -0.55 -4.77
CA TYR A 79 4.84 -0.43 -5.50
C TYR A 79 4.62 -0.64 -7.00
N ASP A 80 5.52 -0.11 -7.82
CA ASP A 80 5.65 -0.52 -9.22
C ASP A 80 6.56 -1.75 -9.39
N SER A 81 6.75 -2.21 -10.63
CA SER A 81 7.63 -3.34 -10.96
C SER A 81 9.12 -3.11 -10.67
N SER A 82 9.54 -1.85 -10.48
CA SER A 82 10.91 -1.51 -10.06
C SER A 82 11.07 -1.49 -8.53
N GLY A 83 10.01 -1.79 -7.78
CA GLY A 83 10.01 -1.73 -6.33
C GLY A 83 10.00 -0.31 -5.78
N THR A 84 9.65 0.70 -6.60
CA THR A 84 9.46 2.09 -6.16
C THR A 84 8.14 2.21 -5.41
N LEU A 85 8.15 2.79 -4.21
CA LEU A 85 6.93 3.08 -3.45
C LEU A 85 6.13 4.21 -4.11
N LEU A 86 4.88 3.93 -4.46
CA LEU A 86 3.98 4.87 -5.12
C LEU A 86 2.96 5.49 -4.15
N LYS A 87 2.43 4.68 -3.24
CA LYS A 87 1.40 5.08 -2.27
C LYS A 87 1.58 4.33 -0.94
N SER A 88 1.25 5.00 0.15
CA SER A 88 1.25 4.45 1.50
C SER A 88 -0.01 4.88 2.25
N SER A 89 -0.65 3.95 2.96
CA SER A 89 -1.79 4.25 3.83
C SER A 89 -1.38 4.71 5.24
N GLY A 90 -0.09 4.56 5.57
CA GLY A 90 0.36 4.65 6.95
C GLY A 90 -0.32 3.62 7.88
N TRP A 91 -0.01 3.71 9.17
CA TRP A 91 -0.57 2.81 10.18
C TRP A 91 -1.97 3.24 10.62
N TYR A 92 -2.90 2.30 10.57
CA TYR A 92 -4.21 2.40 11.21
C TYR A 92 -4.41 1.18 12.13
N TYR A 93 -4.87 1.41 13.35
CA TYR A 93 -5.18 0.42 14.37
C TYR A 93 -6.68 0.37 14.60
N ASN A 94 -7.21 -0.81 14.94
CA ASN A 94 -8.62 -0.95 15.27
C ASN A 94 -8.98 -0.03 16.44
N ASP A 95 -9.94 0.88 16.28
CA ASP A 95 -10.34 1.86 17.31
C ASP A 95 -11.50 1.37 18.19
N GLU A 96 -12.05 0.21 17.86
CA GLU A 96 -13.09 -0.50 18.59
C GLU A 96 -12.85 -2.02 18.63
N GLU A 97 -13.78 -2.74 19.26
CA GLU A 97 -13.75 -4.21 19.28
C GLU A 97 -14.15 -4.78 17.92
N LEU A 98 -13.21 -5.46 17.24
CA LEU A 98 -13.34 -5.79 15.82
C LEU A 98 -12.72 -7.16 15.50
N ALA A 99 -13.33 -7.90 14.55
CA ALA A 99 -12.78 -9.16 14.05
C ALA A 99 -11.62 -8.95 13.06
N GLY A 100 -11.59 -7.84 12.34
CA GLY A 100 -10.46 -7.45 11.50
C GLY A 100 -10.68 -6.19 10.68
N LEU A 101 -9.64 -5.72 10.00
CA LEU A 101 -9.72 -4.56 9.11
C LEU A 101 -8.90 -4.75 7.84
N SER A 102 -9.24 -3.93 6.84
CA SER A 102 -8.42 -3.66 5.67
C SER A 102 -8.06 -2.18 5.66
N ASN A 103 -6.76 -1.87 5.62
CA ASN A 103 -6.29 -0.52 5.34
C ASN A 103 -5.86 -0.44 3.87
N LEU A 104 -6.33 0.57 3.14
CA LEU A 104 -6.07 0.73 1.72
C LEU A 104 -5.25 2.00 1.46
N THR A 105 -4.37 1.92 0.47
CA THR A 105 -3.74 3.13 -0.08
C THR A 105 -4.77 3.92 -0.89
N ASP A 106 -4.53 5.22 -1.07
CA ASP A 106 -5.17 5.95 -2.16
C ASP A 106 -4.83 5.34 -3.53
N SER A 107 -5.64 5.70 -4.52
CA SER A 107 -5.36 5.38 -5.92
C SER A 107 -4.14 6.12 -6.46
N TYR A 108 -3.25 5.35 -7.08
CA TYR A 108 -2.23 5.84 -8.00
C TYR A 108 -2.79 5.87 -9.42
N TYR A 109 -2.66 7.01 -10.11
CA TYR A 109 -3.12 7.16 -11.50
C TYR A 109 -1.95 7.00 -12.46
N GLY A 110 -1.86 5.84 -13.09
CA GLY A 110 -0.78 5.51 -14.00
C GLY A 110 -0.91 4.10 -14.54
N LYS A 111 -0.21 3.83 -15.63
CA LYS A 111 -0.18 2.51 -16.26
C LYS A 111 1.06 1.76 -15.82
N GLY A 112 0.92 0.47 -15.54
CA GLY A 112 2.05 -0.37 -15.16
C GLY A 112 1.62 -1.70 -14.59
N THR A 113 2.60 -2.45 -14.13
CA THR A 113 2.38 -3.59 -13.24
C THR A 113 2.64 -3.12 -11.82
N PHE A 114 1.66 -3.37 -10.96
CA PHE A 114 1.67 -2.89 -9.58
C PHE A 114 1.70 -4.05 -8.60
N TYR A 115 2.30 -3.78 -7.44
CA TYR A 115 2.51 -4.76 -6.40
C TYR A 115 2.06 -4.20 -5.06
N GLY A 116 1.30 -5.00 -4.32
CA GLY A 116 0.93 -4.70 -2.93
C GLY A 116 1.82 -5.47 -1.98
N LYS A 117 2.41 -4.81 -0.99
CA LYS A 117 3.20 -5.45 0.08
C LYS A 117 3.21 -4.58 1.33
N GLY A 118 2.21 -4.78 2.19
CA GLY A 118 2.07 -4.03 3.42
C GLY A 118 2.65 -4.73 4.65
N GLN A 119 2.31 -4.17 5.80
CA GLN A 119 2.71 -4.62 7.11
C GLN A 119 1.50 -4.66 8.04
N VAL A 120 1.57 -5.53 9.03
CA VAL A 120 0.59 -5.61 10.13
C VAL A 120 1.32 -5.57 11.46
N ARG A 121 0.65 -5.01 12.47
CA ARG A 121 1.13 -4.98 13.85
C ARG A 121 0.12 -5.70 14.74
N MET A 122 0.61 -6.51 15.67
CA MET A 122 -0.20 -7.27 16.62
C MET A 122 0.32 -7.02 18.04
N TYR A 123 -0.55 -6.59 18.94
CA TYR A 123 -0.20 -6.28 20.31
C TYR A 123 0.28 -7.55 21.03
N ASN A 124 1.47 -7.48 21.63
CA ASN A 124 2.14 -8.65 22.23
C ASN A 124 2.12 -8.66 23.77
N GLY A 125 1.47 -7.67 24.39
CA GLY A 125 1.43 -7.48 25.84
C GLY A 125 2.38 -6.40 26.36
N ASP A 126 3.37 -5.96 25.56
CA ASP A 126 4.37 -4.94 25.90
C ASP A 126 4.85 -4.20 24.63
N GLY A 127 3.90 -3.84 23.76
CA GLY A 127 4.16 -3.27 22.43
C GLY A 127 3.59 -4.14 21.32
N TYR A 128 4.21 -4.12 20.13
CA TYR A 128 3.69 -4.83 18.95
C TYR A 128 4.76 -5.64 18.25
N ASN A 129 4.36 -6.81 17.77
CA ASN A 129 5.10 -7.53 16.74
C ASN A 129 4.70 -7.00 15.37
N THR A 130 5.68 -6.65 14.53
CA THR A 130 5.44 -6.24 13.14
C THR A 130 5.70 -7.42 12.20
N TYR A 131 4.77 -7.65 11.26
CA TYR A 131 4.89 -8.67 10.23
C TYR A 131 4.67 -8.07 8.85
N THR A 132 5.50 -8.44 7.88
CA THR A 132 5.34 -8.04 6.48
C THR A 132 4.50 -9.07 5.72
N THR A 133 3.60 -8.62 4.87
CA THR A 133 2.78 -9.51 4.03
C THR A 133 3.59 -10.11 2.88
N TYR A 134 3.06 -11.16 2.25
CA TYR A 134 3.54 -11.56 0.93
C TYR A 134 3.17 -10.50 -0.12
N SER A 135 4.04 -10.31 -1.10
CA SER A 135 3.75 -9.43 -2.23
C SER A 135 2.64 -9.99 -3.14
N THR A 136 1.89 -9.07 -3.76
CA THR A 136 0.97 -9.33 -4.87
C THR A 136 1.47 -8.74 -6.19
N PRO A 137 1.08 -9.28 -7.36
CA PRO A 137 0.55 -10.63 -7.53
C PRO A 137 1.55 -11.67 -7.02
N TYR A 138 1.06 -12.65 -6.25
CA TYR A 138 1.93 -13.66 -5.66
C TYR A 138 2.40 -14.64 -6.73
N THR A 139 3.67 -14.52 -7.13
CA THR A 139 4.31 -15.49 -8.01
C THR A 139 5.31 -16.30 -7.17
N GLN A 140 5.24 -17.64 -7.23
CA GLN A 140 6.17 -18.53 -6.50
C GLN A 140 7.62 -18.50 -7.02
N VAL A 141 8.02 -17.47 -7.77
CA VAL A 141 9.30 -17.44 -8.47
C VAL A 141 10.13 -16.27 -8.01
N MET A 142 11.15 -16.57 -7.21
CA MET A 142 12.37 -15.77 -7.22
C MET A 142 13.53 -16.69 -7.53
N SER A 143 13.67 -17.04 -8.81
CA SER A 143 15.01 -17.13 -9.41
C SER A 143 15.49 -15.69 -9.58
N ILE A 144 15.81 -15.01 -8.49
CA ILE A 144 16.57 -13.77 -8.55
C ILE A 144 17.98 -14.12 -9.03
N ASN A 145 18.20 -14.03 -10.33
CA ASN A 145 19.56 -14.02 -10.89
C ASN A 145 20.22 -12.64 -10.72
N GLU A 146 19.51 -11.65 -10.16
CA GLU A 146 20.07 -10.37 -9.75
C GLU A 146 20.59 -10.45 -8.32
N THR A 147 21.83 -10.02 -8.13
CA THR A 147 22.38 -9.79 -6.80
C THR A 147 21.67 -8.58 -6.22
N ILE A 148 20.69 -8.81 -5.34
CA ILE A 148 20.10 -7.75 -4.54
C ILE A 148 21.24 -7.16 -3.71
N THR A 149 21.50 -5.87 -3.90
CA THR A 149 22.52 -5.12 -3.15
C THR A 149 21.84 -3.94 -2.48
N TYR A 150 22.39 -3.51 -1.35
CA TYR A 150 22.00 -2.26 -0.71
C TYR A 150 23.08 -1.21 -0.94
N SER A 151 22.66 0.04 -1.03
CA SER A 151 23.58 1.18 -1.14
C SER A 151 23.63 1.91 0.19
N VAL A 152 24.78 2.51 0.49
CA VAL A 152 24.99 3.32 1.70
C VAL A 152 25.51 4.69 1.29
N ASN A 153 24.89 5.76 1.78
CA ASN A 153 25.32 7.12 1.47
C ASN A 153 26.45 7.61 2.41
N SER A 154 26.92 8.84 2.23
CA SER A 154 28.01 9.41 3.06
C SER A 154 27.65 9.60 4.53
N ASN A 155 26.36 9.56 4.89
CA ASN A 155 25.87 9.66 6.26
C ASN A 155 25.70 8.28 6.93
N GLY A 156 26.05 7.19 6.23
CA GLY A 156 25.89 5.82 6.73
C GLY A 156 24.48 5.27 6.61
N GLN A 157 23.58 5.97 5.90
CA GLN A 157 22.19 5.54 5.72
C GLN A 157 22.09 4.51 4.60
N ILE A 158 21.38 3.42 4.86
CA ILE A 158 21.02 2.40 3.86
C ILE A 158 19.87 2.94 3.00
N TYR A 159 20.02 2.89 1.69
CA TYR A 159 18.99 3.36 0.77
C TYR A 159 18.72 2.38 -0.38
N GLY A 160 17.46 2.37 -0.83
CA GLY A 160 17.02 1.56 -1.97
C GLY A 160 15.54 1.21 -1.93
N SER A 161 15.15 0.28 -2.79
CA SER A 161 13.81 -0.29 -2.78
C SER A 161 13.60 -1.17 -1.55
N GLU A 162 12.77 -0.70 -0.63
CA GLU A 162 12.34 -1.51 0.52
C GLU A 162 11.75 -2.86 0.09
N TYR A 163 10.96 -2.84 -1.00
CA TYR A 163 10.32 -4.02 -1.55
C TYR A 163 11.33 -5.17 -1.79
N PHE A 164 12.49 -4.85 -2.37
CA PHE A 164 13.58 -5.80 -2.62
C PHE A 164 14.48 -6.02 -1.40
N LEU A 165 14.83 -4.98 -0.65
CA LEU A 165 15.74 -5.08 0.50
C LEU A 165 15.18 -5.96 1.62
N ASN A 166 13.87 -5.90 1.87
CA ASN A 166 13.21 -6.76 2.85
C ASN A 166 13.32 -8.26 2.53
N ILE A 167 13.57 -8.64 1.27
CA ILE A 167 13.77 -10.05 0.88
C ILE A 167 15.08 -10.58 1.47
N MET A 168 16.08 -9.71 1.66
CA MET A 168 17.34 -10.02 2.32
C MET A 168 17.30 -9.78 3.84
N GLY A 169 16.16 -9.37 4.40
CA GLY A 169 16.06 -8.96 5.80
C GLY A 169 16.77 -7.63 6.09
N VAL A 170 16.92 -6.76 5.08
CA VAL A 170 17.50 -5.42 5.23
C VAL A 170 16.36 -4.39 5.22
N GLU A 171 16.35 -3.51 6.22
CA GLU A 171 15.45 -2.36 6.30
C GLU A 171 16.22 -1.09 5.92
N PRO A 172 15.79 -0.34 4.90
CA PRO A 172 16.45 0.90 4.51
C PRO A 172 16.06 2.06 5.41
N ASP A 173 17.02 2.94 5.70
CA ASP A 173 16.76 4.25 6.31
C ASP A 173 16.07 5.20 5.31
N LEU A 174 16.35 5.01 4.01
CA LEU A 174 15.84 5.78 2.88
C LEU A 174 15.13 4.87 1.87
N ILE A 175 13.80 4.93 1.85
CA ILE A 175 12.93 4.12 1.00
C ILE A 175 12.75 4.80 -0.36
N GLN A 176 13.08 4.11 -1.44
CA GLN A 176 12.85 4.59 -2.80
C GLN A 176 11.35 4.84 -3.06
N ALA A 177 11.02 6.05 -3.50
CA ALA A 177 9.63 6.46 -3.72
C ALA A 177 9.50 7.42 -4.92
N GLN A 178 8.28 7.52 -5.46
CA GLN A 178 7.92 8.51 -6.46
C GLN A 178 7.17 9.67 -5.81
N GLY A 179 7.67 10.90 -5.99
CA GLY A 179 7.04 12.11 -5.49
C GLY A 179 5.79 12.53 -6.26
N GLN A 180 5.10 13.55 -5.75
CA GLN A 180 3.86 14.08 -6.34
C GLN A 180 4.04 14.61 -7.78
N SER A 181 5.25 15.07 -8.12
CA SER A 181 5.58 15.56 -9.47
C SER A 181 6.03 14.44 -10.42
N GLY A 182 6.06 13.19 -9.97
CA GLY A 182 6.57 12.03 -10.72
C GLY A 182 8.09 11.86 -10.63
N VAL A 183 8.78 12.65 -9.81
CA VAL A 183 10.24 12.56 -9.61
C VAL A 183 10.56 11.36 -8.72
N LEU A 184 11.57 10.57 -9.09
CA LEU A 184 12.08 9.49 -8.24
C LEU A 184 13.08 10.04 -7.22
N GLY A 185 12.92 9.59 -5.97
CA GLY A 185 13.78 9.97 -4.85
C GLY A 185 13.62 8.98 -3.71
N TYR A 186 13.83 9.47 -2.50
CA TYR A 186 13.77 8.66 -1.28
C TYR A 186 13.00 9.38 -0.19
N ILE A 187 12.14 8.67 0.52
CA ILE A 187 11.57 9.14 1.79
C ILE A 187 12.34 8.49 2.94
N LYS A 188 12.43 9.15 4.08
CA LYS A 188 13.01 8.52 5.26
C LYS A 188 12.01 7.57 5.93
N ALA A 189 12.49 6.46 6.47
CA ALA A 189 11.68 5.54 7.28
C ALA A 189 11.04 6.25 8.50
N GLU A 190 11.78 7.18 9.12
CA GLU A 190 11.26 8.04 10.21
C GLU A 190 10.12 8.97 9.75
N ASP A 191 10.25 9.54 8.54
CA ASP A 191 9.25 10.49 8.04
C ASP A 191 7.93 9.80 7.71
N ILE A 192 7.96 8.57 7.19
CA ILE A 192 6.75 7.77 6.92
C ILE A 192 6.15 7.13 8.17
N GLY A 193 6.89 7.12 9.30
CA GLY A 193 6.44 6.63 10.60
C GLY A 193 6.64 5.13 10.82
N ASP A 194 7.61 4.51 10.14
CA ASP A 194 7.94 3.10 10.33
C ASP A 194 8.73 2.82 11.61
N ASP A 195 9.52 3.80 12.05
CA ASP A 195 10.35 3.75 13.25
C ASP A 195 9.54 3.86 14.55
N TYR A 196 8.34 4.45 14.49
CA TYR A 196 7.45 4.55 15.63
C TYR A 196 6.58 3.29 15.78
N VAL A 197 6.79 2.56 16.87
CA VAL A 197 5.95 1.43 17.31
C VAL A 197 5.26 1.83 18.62
N PRO A 198 3.90 1.86 18.70
CA PRO A 198 3.23 2.18 19.95
C PRO A 198 3.57 1.19 21.06
N SER A 199 3.66 1.65 22.30
CA SER A 199 4.00 0.78 23.45
C SER A 199 2.79 0.04 24.03
N SER A 200 1.57 0.47 23.70
CA SER A 200 0.32 -0.09 24.24
C SER A 200 -0.86 0.18 23.32
N PRO A 201 -2.02 -0.50 23.52
CA PRO A 201 -3.24 -0.23 22.76
C PRO A 201 -3.70 1.21 22.90
N SER A 202 -3.62 1.80 24.10
CA SER A 202 -3.95 3.21 24.31
C SER A 202 -3.02 4.13 23.52
N ALA A 203 -1.71 3.87 23.51
CA ALA A 203 -0.76 4.66 22.74
C ALA A 203 -0.98 4.55 21.23
N ALA A 204 -1.45 3.39 20.74
CA ALA A 204 -1.81 3.21 19.34
C ALA A 204 -3.02 4.08 18.94
N ILE A 205 -4.04 4.12 19.79
CA ILE A 205 -5.23 4.99 19.59
C ILE A 205 -4.86 6.47 19.69
N ASP A 206 -4.04 6.85 20.68
CA ASP A 206 -3.57 8.24 20.84
C ASP A 206 -2.74 8.69 19.62
N TYR A 207 -1.84 7.83 19.12
CA TYR A 207 -1.08 8.07 17.91
C TYR A 207 -2.01 8.30 16.72
N GLN A 208 -2.94 7.37 16.47
CA GLN A 208 -3.90 7.48 15.37
C GLN A 208 -4.74 8.76 15.44
N ASN A 209 -5.27 9.11 16.62
CA ASN A 209 -6.06 10.32 16.81
C ASN A 209 -5.25 11.62 16.65
N SER A 210 -3.91 11.54 16.74
CA SER A 210 -3.03 12.68 16.51
C SER A 210 -2.71 12.91 15.03
N LEU A 211 -2.97 11.92 14.17
CA LEU A 211 -2.64 12.00 12.75
C LEU A 211 -3.68 12.84 11.99
N PRO A 212 -3.25 13.64 11.01
CA PRO A 212 -4.15 14.23 10.03
C PRO A 212 -4.66 13.15 9.06
N ASN A 213 -5.68 13.48 8.26
CA ASN A 213 -6.16 12.62 7.19
C ASN A 213 -5.09 12.31 6.14
N GLU A 214 -4.26 13.30 5.82
CA GLU A 214 -3.10 13.15 4.95
C GLU A 214 -1.89 13.85 5.56
N ARG A 215 -0.72 13.24 5.41
CA ARG A 215 0.57 13.81 5.79
C ARG A 215 1.47 13.95 4.56
N VAL A 216 1.90 15.17 4.28
CA VAL A 216 2.89 15.48 3.25
C VAL A 216 4.28 15.42 3.87
N ILE A 217 5.13 14.54 3.35
CA ILE A 217 6.51 14.36 3.81
C ILE A 217 7.52 14.71 2.70
N PRO A 218 8.75 15.11 3.03
CA PRO A 218 9.74 15.44 2.02
C PRO A 218 10.18 14.20 1.23
N LEU A 219 10.45 14.38 -0.07
CA LEU A 219 11.18 13.43 -0.90
C LEU A 219 12.60 13.97 -1.09
N TYR A 220 13.60 13.18 -0.72
CA TYR A 220 15.01 13.54 -0.75
C TYR A 220 15.73 12.90 -1.95
N ALA A 221 16.87 13.48 -2.32
CA ALA A 221 17.89 12.78 -3.10
C ALA A 221 18.54 11.65 -2.27
N SER A 222 19.41 10.85 -2.89
CA SER A 222 20.09 9.72 -2.22
C SER A 222 21.04 10.12 -1.09
N ASP A 223 21.36 11.42 -0.96
CA ASP A 223 22.13 11.95 0.16
C ASP A 223 21.32 12.02 1.48
N GLY A 224 20.00 11.83 1.43
CA GLY A 224 19.10 11.90 2.59
C GLY A 224 18.94 13.32 3.17
N ILE A 225 19.40 14.35 2.46
CA ILE A 225 19.45 15.74 2.92
C ILE A 225 18.75 16.67 1.92
N THR A 226 19.05 16.54 0.62
CA THR A 226 18.53 17.45 -0.41
C THR A 226 17.08 17.11 -0.73
N VAL A 227 16.14 17.98 -0.34
CA VAL A 227 14.72 17.84 -0.70
C VAL A 227 14.52 18.16 -2.18
N ILE A 228 13.89 17.26 -2.93
CA ILE A 228 13.68 17.34 -4.38
C ILE A 228 12.20 17.27 -4.80
N ASP A 229 11.32 16.75 -3.95
CA ASP A 229 9.86 16.73 -4.15
C ASP A 229 9.18 16.46 -2.79
N THR A 230 7.93 16.01 -2.81
CA THR A 230 7.17 15.57 -1.63
C THR A 230 6.44 14.26 -1.91
N PHE A 231 6.08 13.54 -0.86
CA PHE A 231 5.31 12.30 -0.89
C PHE A 231 4.12 12.41 0.07
N VAL A 232 3.01 11.73 -0.23
CA VAL A 232 1.78 11.79 0.58
C VAL A 232 1.52 10.43 1.22
N VAL A 233 1.28 10.44 2.53
CA VAL A 233 0.76 9.31 3.30
C VAL A 233 -0.70 9.62 3.65
N SER A 234 -1.63 8.74 3.29
CA SER A 234 -3.08 8.95 3.45
C SER A 234 -3.66 7.95 4.45
N TYR A 235 -4.46 8.41 5.41
CA TYR A 235 -4.95 7.61 6.54
C TYR A 235 -6.48 7.38 6.51
N GLU A 236 -7.13 7.54 5.35
CA GLU A 236 -8.61 7.62 5.29
C GLU A 236 -9.33 6.34 4.81
N ASN A 237 -8.67 5.43 4.11
CA ASN A 237 -9.35 4.32 3.42
C ASN A 237 -9.34 3.03 4.24
N ILE A 238 -10.26 2.93 5.21
CA ILE A 238 -10.39 1.77 6.09
C ILE A 238 -11.71 1.03 5.82
N GLU A 239 -11.63 -0.29 5.69
CA GLU A 239 -12.79 -1.17 5.70
C GLU A 239 -12.74 -2.07 6.95
N THR A 240 -13.75 -1.99 7.80
CA THR A 240 -13.86 -2.78 9.03
C THR A 240 -14.64 -4.08 8.78
N ILE A 241 -14.30 -5.12 9.54
CA ILE A 241 -14.94 -6.44 9.50
C ILE A 241 -15.38 -6.80 10.92
N GLU A 242 -16.69 -6.76 11.13
CA GLU A 242 -17.38 -7.10 12.40
C GLU A 242 -17.46 -8.61 12.66
#